data_AF-A0ABD3PI66-F1
#
_entry.id   AF-A0ABD3PI66-F1
#
_cell.length_a   1.000
_cell.length_b   1.000
_cell.length_c   1.000
_cell.angle_alpha   90.00
_cell.angle_beta   90.00
_cell.angle_gamma   90.00
#
_symmetry.space_group_name_H-M   'P 1'
#
loop_
_entity.id
_entity.type
_entity.pdbx_description
1 polymer ?
#
loop_
_entity_poly.entity_id
_entity_poly.type
_entity_poly.pdbx_seq_one_letter_code
_entity_poly.pdbx_strand_id
1 'polypeptide(L)'
;MDTPVLFSESSKFHVRNDGLTKRRRWLVVDFDGTCTEHDTTPLLPKLASFASRSRSSLPLNKSKSNLNEQSDESEHTEEYDHEKDLQWRLSQFAQLEKEFLKRYSEAKSSMLSDETGETEQRLRSIQDALDALDEPSTTVTHMVSKSRVLHGLGHADSIEMEGMLNVRGISTSVGCESINTEMDKACAQDERIEVHLKPGCETTLARILMSHSTPNDVTEVSYNNPCMGWSLAILSINWCPALIDASLVQPVLRKKRSLLNQQHCETEVPIWSNNVDGEGVVTLHVPGAKAKRERIIELRKCLVQMNDNSEEVDTCSKHLIVYVGDSSTDLAALLEADVGIIMGNSESTRNIAEKWGIEIVPLKNRHEYGFDIQIGMPRGKGNKTRLWQVDNWQMINETLEELDIHWKC
;
A
#
# COMPACT_ATOMS: atom_id res chain seq x y z
N MET A 1 17.30 -2.75 22.07
CA MET A 1 16.93 -3.02 20.67
C MET A 1 16.09 -1.85 20.25
N ASP A 2 16.60 -1.02 19.35
CA ASP A 2 15.89 0.16 18.89
C ASP A 2 14.59 -0.28 18.22
N THR A 3 13.46 0.16 18.76
CA THR A 3 12.16 0.00 18.09
C THR A 3 12.26 0.67 16.72
N PRO A 4 11.98 -0.03 15.62
CA PRO A 4 12.01 0.58 14.29
C PRO A 4 11.11 1.81 14.29
N VAL A 5 11.66 2.95 13.86
CA VAL A 5 10.92 4.21 13.84
C VAL A 5 9.90 4.12 12.69
N LEU A 6 8.61 4.27 13.02
CA LEU A 6 7.50 4.19 12.06
C LEU A 6 7.63 5.15 10.87
N PHE A 7 8.25 6.30 11.13
CA PHE A 7 8.56 7.35 10.18
C PHE A 7 10.06 7.61 10.23
N SER A 8 10.72 7.81 9.09
CA SER A 8 12.13 8.19 9.08
C SER A 8 12.33 9.57 9.72
N GLU A 9 13.55 9.90 10.16
CA GLU A 9 13.85 11.23 10.71
C GLU A 9 13.56 12.38 9.72
N SER A 10 13.63 12.09 8.42
CA SER A 10 13.32 13.04 7.34
C SER A 10 11.82 13.17 7.05
N SER A 11 10.98 12.28 7.56
CA SER A 11 9.54 12.29 7.31
C SER A 11 8.87 13.46 8.03
N LYS A 12 7.94 14.15 7.37
CA LYS A 12 7.15 15.20 8.05
C LYS A 12 6.32 14.64 9.22
N PHE A 13 6.04 13.33 9.20
CA PHE A 13 5.31 12.61 10.24
C PHE A 13 6.22 12.07 11.35
N HIS A 14 7.52 12.33 11.31
CA HIS A 14 8.40 11.96 12.41
C HIS A 14 7.93 12.57 13.73
N VAL A 15 8.14 11.88 14.86
CA VAL A 15 7.76 12.33 16.21
C VAL A 15 8.38 13.68 16.61
N ARG A 16 9.43 14.13 15.92
CA ARG A 16 10.05 15.44 16.15
C ARG A 16 9.49 16.56 15.26
N ASN A 17 8.60 16.22 14.32
CA ASN A 17 8.05 17.13 13.33
C ASN A 17 6.53 17.32 13.57
N ASP A 18 6.00 18.49 13.19
CA ASP A 18 4.60 18.86 13.41
C ASP A 18 3.60 18.16 12.45
N GLY A 19 4.04 17.22 11.60
CA GLY A 19 3.14 16.60 10.63
C GLY A 19 2.07 15.70 11.26
N LEU A 20 2.37 15.06 12.39
CA LEU A 20 1.42 14.24 13.15
C LEU A 20 0.41 15.08 13.94
N THR A 21 0.85 16.23 14.49
CA THR A 21 -0.02 17.12 15.29
C THR A 21 -1.11 17.77 14.43
N LYS A 22 -0.82 17.98 13.14
CA LYS A 22 -1.74 18.59 12.18
C LYS A 22 -2.75 17.65 11.55
N ARG A 23 -2.72 16.33 11.79
CA ARG A 23 -3.66 15.38 11.15
C ARG A 23 -4.03 14.23 12.08
N ARG A 24 -5.26 14.27 12.60
CA ARG A 24 -5.78 13.29 13.57
C ARG A 24 -6.53 12.11 12.94
N ARG A 25 -6.71 12.11 11.62
CA ARG A 25 -7.46 11.09 10.87
C ARG A 25 -6.56 10.44 9.84
N TRP A 26 -6.50 9.11 9.85
CA TRP A 26 -5.67 8.31 8.95
C TRP A 26 -6.53 7.34 8.17
N LEU A 27 -6.41 7.38 6.85
CA LEU A 27 -6.82 6.30 5.98
C LEU A 27 -5.56 5.50 5.65
N VAL A 28 -5.53 4.24 6.07
CA VAL A 28 -4.50 3.28 5.71
C VAL A 28 -5.12 2.27 4.76
N VAL A 29 -4.45 2.00 3.64
CA VAL A 29 -5.00 1.14 2.59
C VAL A 29 -3.98 0.08 2.21
N ASP A 30 -4.44 -1.15 1.97
CA ASP A 30 -3.65 -2.09 1.19
C ASP A 30 -3.58 -1.64 -0.27
N PHE A 31 -2.57 -2.14 -0.99
CA PHE A 31 -2.33 -1.81 -2.38
C PHE A 31 -3.01 -2.82 -3.32
N ASP A 32 -2.48 -4.04 -3.37
CA ASP A 32 -2.97 -5.09 -4.27
C ASP A 32 -4.38 -5.52 -3.89
N GLY A 33 -5.27 -5.70 -4.88
CA GLY A 33 -6.65 -6.15 -4.66
C GLY A 33 -7.59 -5.12 -4.00
N THR A 34 -7.02 -4.15 -3.27
CA THR A 34 -7.72 -3.03 -2.64
C THR A 34 -7.74 -1.78 -3.53
N CYS A 35 -6.57 -1.31 -3.97
CA CYS A 35 -6.43 -0.18 -4.90
C CYS A 35 -6.39 -0.64 -6.37
N THR A 36 -5.85 -1.82 -6.64
CA THR A 36 -5.73 -2.38 -8.00
C THR A 36 -6.88 -3.34 -8.32
N GLU A 37 -7.20 -3.48 -9.60
CA GLU A 37 -8.19 -4.47 -10.08
C GLU A 37 -7.64 -5.90 -10.05
N HIS A 38 -6.32 -6.04 -10.20
CA HIS A 38 -5.61 -7.31 -10.28
C HIS A 38 -4.38 -7.29 -9.37
N ASP A 39 -3.98 -8.47 -8.90
CA ASP A 39 -2.70 -8.65 -8.19
C ASP A 39 -1.53 -8.22 -9.09
N THR A 40 -0.68 -7.35 -8.58
CA THR A 40 0.49 -6.84 -9.29
C THR A 40 1.76 -7.66 -9.03
N THR A 41 1.73 -8.61 -8.08
CA THR A 41 2.86 -9.50 -7.78
C THR A 41 3.37 -10.27 -9.01
N PRO A 42 2.51 -10.79 -9.92
CA PRO A 42 2.95 -11.45 -11.15
C PRO A 42 3.63 -10.52 -12.16
N LEU A 43 3.58 -9.20 -11.97
CA LEU A 43 4.23 -8.21 -12.85
C LEU A 43 5.72 -8.03 -12.53
N LEU A 44 6.15 -8.35 -11.30
CA LEU A 44 7.51 -8.12 -10.80
C LEU A 44 8.61 -8.75 -11.67
N PRO A 45 8.48 -9.99 -12.19
CA PRO A 45 9.49 -10.58 -13.06
C PRO A 45 9.66 -9.82 -14.39
N LYS A 46 8.56 -9.30 -14.95
CA LYS A 46 8.59 -8.49 -16.17
C LYS A 46 9.28 -7.15 -15.92
N LEU A 47 8.91 -6.48 -14.82
CA LEU A 47 9.56 -5.23 -14.39
C LEU A 47 11.06 -5.44 -14.17
N ALA A 48 11.46 -6.54 -13.54
CA ALA A 48 12.87 -6.85 -13.30
C ALA A 48 13.65 -7.06 -14.62
N SER A 49 13.04 -7.74 -15.59
CA SER A 49 13.62 -7.90 -16.94
C SER A 49 13.78 -6.55 -17.65
N PHE A 50 12.78 -5.67 -17.57
CA PHE A 50 12.84 -4.33 -18.17
C PHE A 50 13.87 -3.42 -17.49
N ALA A 51 13.92 -3.40 -16.16
CA ALA A 51 14.94 -2.65 -15.41
C ALA A 51 16.37 -3.13 -15.75
N SER A 52 16.53 -4.41 -16.04
CA SER A 52 17.83 -4.96 -16.49
C SER A 52 18.17 -4.52 -17.91
N ARG A 53 17.19 -4.55 -18.84
CA ARG A 53 17.32 -4.08 -20.25
C ARG A 53 17.72 -2.61 -20.35
N SER A 54 17.07 -1.74 -19.59
CA SER A 54 17.32 -0.29 -19.61
C SER A 54 18.75 0.06 -19.23
N ARG A 55 19.41 -0.79 -18.44
CA ARG A 55 20.78 -0.55 -17.96
C ARG A 55 21.85 -1.21 -18.80
N SER A 56 21.57 -2.36 -19.41
CA SER A 56 22.50 -3.02 -20.34
C SER A 56 22.64 -2.28 -21.68
N SER A 57 21.64 -1.48 -22.06
CA SER A 57 21.62 -0.68 -23.28
C SER A 57 22.33 0.68 -23.17
N LEU A 58 22.81 1.06 -21.97
CA LEU A 58 23.64 2.25 -21.79
C LEU A 58 25.06 1.96 -22.32
N PRO A 59 25.60 2.76 -23.26
CA PRO A 59 26.96 2.56 -23.74
C PRO A 59 27.94 2.76 -22.58
N LEU A 60 28.74 1.74 -22.26
CA LEU A 60 29.93 1.92 -21.43
C LEU A 60 30.74 3.06 -22.04
N ASN A 61 30.85 4.17 -21.33
CA ASN A 61 31.83 5.21 -21.63
C ASN A 61 33.21 4.55 -21.55
N LYS A 62 33.72 4.08 -22.69
CA LYS A 62 35.14 3.83 -22.90
C LYS A 62 35.82 5.18 -22.72
N SER A 63 36.24 5.47 -21.50
CA SER A 63 37.31 6.41 -21.23
C SER A 63 38.54 5.92 -21.98
N LYS A 64 38.68 6.37 -23.23
CA LYS A 64 39.92 6.27 -24.01
C LYS A 64 40.97 7.14 -23.32
N SER A 65 41.62 6.63 -22.29
CA SER A 65 43.01 6.99 -22.05
C SER A 65 43.83 6.18 -23.04
N ASN A 66 44.34 6.86 -24.06
CA ASN A 66 45.34 6.34 -24.99
C ASN A 66 46.44 5.63 -24.21
N LEU A 67 46.71 4.37 -24.53
CA LEU A 67 48.04 3.80 -24.67
C LEU A 67 47.91 2.53 -25.52
N ASN A 68 48.69 2.49 -26.58
CA ASN A 68 48.89 1.33 -27.46
C ASN A 68 49.25 0.10 -26.63
N GLU A 69 48.59 -1.02 -26.88
CA GLU A 69 49.28 -2.29 -27.10
C GLU A 69 48.32 -3.32 -27.72
N GLN A 70 48.85 -4.04 -28.71
CA GLN A 70 48.19 -5.12 -29.42
C GLN A 70 48.03 -6.32 -28.49
N SER A 71 46.80 -6.79 -28.32
CA SER A 71 46.54 -8.19 -27.99
C SER A 71 45.21 -8.62 -28.56
N ASP A 72 45.29 -9.59 -29.47
CA ASP A 72 44.19 -10.44 -29.91
C ASP A 72 43.55 -11.13 -28.69
N GLU A 73 42.42 -10.62 -28.24
CA GLU A 73 41.42 -11.44 -27.56
C GLU A 73 40.06 -11.10 -28.17
N SER A 74 39.55 -12.02 -28.97
CA SER A 74 38.16 -12.04 -29.40
C SER A 74 37.29 -12.30 -28.17
N GLU A 75 36.95 -11.23 -27.45
CA GLU A 75 35.85 -11.25 -26.49
C GLU A 75 34.56 -11.55 -27.28
N HIS A 76 34.15 -12.82 -27.24
CA HIS A 76 32.77 -13.20 -27.49
C HIS A 76 31.91 -12.53 -26.40
N THR A 77 31.53 -11.27 -26.59
CA THR A 77 30.35 -10.71 -25.94
C THR A 77 29.16 -11.49 -26.48
N GLU A 78 28.78 -12.58 -25.79
CA GLU A 78 27.49 -13.22 -25.97
C GLU A 78 26.43 -12.13 -25.83
N GLU A 79 25.74 -11.84 -26.93
CA GLU A 79 24.64 -10.88 -26.96
C GLU A 79 23.60 -11.32 -25.93
N TYR A 80 23.35 -10.48 -24.92
CA TYR A 80 22.43 -10.81 -23.84
C TYR A 80 21.02 -10.99 -24.42
N ASP A 81 20.50 -12.22 -24.39
CA ASP A 81 19.18 -12.55 -24.91
C ASP A 81 18.10 -12.16 -23.90
N HIS A 82 17.59 -10.95 -24.11
CA HIS A 82 16.54 -10.34 -23.32
C HIS A 82 15.22 -11.12 -23.30
N GLU A 83 14.89 -11.84 -24.37
CA GLU A 83 13.65 -12.63 -24.44
C GLU A 83 13.79 -13.91 -23.62
N LYS A 84 14.93 -14.60 -23.76
CA LYS A 84 15.24 -15.78 -22.97
C LYS A 84 15.29 -15.49 -21.47
N ASP A 85 15.85 -14.36 -21.05
CA ASP A 85 15.84 -13.91 -19.66
C ASP A 85 14.41 -13.70 -19.14
N LEU A 86 13.57 -12.98 -19.90
CA LEU A 86 12.16 -12.76 -19.53
C LEU A 86 11.41 -14.09 -19.36
N GLN A 87 11.54 -15.02 -20.31
CA GLN A 87 10.88 -16.32 -20.25
C GLN A 87 11.36 -17.16 -19.06
N TRP A 88 12.66 -17.15 -18.77
CA TRP A 88 13.19 -17.82 -17.59
C TRP A 88 12.59 -17.24 -16.31
N ARG A 89 12.54 -15.91 -16.18
CA ARG A 89 11.99 -15.25 -14.99
C ARG A 89 10.52 -15.55 -14.77
N LEU A 90 9.71 -15.48 -15.83
CA LEU A 90 8.29 -15.82 -15.78
C LEU A 90 8.07 -17.27 -15.36
N SER A 91 8.81 -18.21 -15.96
CA SER A 91 8.73 -19.64 -15.62
C SER A 91 9.14 -19.90 -14.16
N GLN A 92 10.24 -19.32 -13.71
CA GLN A 92 10.74 -19.46 -12.34
C GLN A 92 9.74 -18.89 -11.34
N PHE A 93 9.17 -17.72 -11.60
CA PHE A 93 8.21 -17.07 -10.71
C PHE A 93 6.89 -17.86 -10.63
N ALA A 94 6.38 -18.37 -11.74
CA ALA A 94 5.17 -19.20 -11.76
C ALA A 94 5.32 -20.49 -10.94
N GLN A 95 6.53 -21.05 -10.85
CA GLN A 95 6.80 -22.20 -9.97
C GLN A 95 6.77 -21.81 -8.49
N LEU A 96 7.33 -20.65 -8.16
CA LEU A 96 7.34 -20.11 -6.80
C LEU A 96 5.93 -19.74 -6.33
N GLU A 97 5.10 -19.16 -7.19
CA GLU A 97 3.69 -18.88 -6.93
C GLU A 97 2.90 -20.15 -6.64
N LYS A 98 3.11 -21.22 -7.43
CA LYS A 98 2.47 -22.53 -7.16
C LYS A 98 2.87 -23.10 -5.80
N GLU A 99 4.14 -22.98 -5.43
CA GLU A 99 4.62 -23.42 -4.11
C GLU A 99 4.00 -22.58 -2.98
N PHE A 100 3.85 -21.27 -3.17
CA PHE A 100 3.16 -20.40 -2.22
C PHE A 100 1.71 -20.81 -2.03
N LEU A 101 0.94 -20.94 -3.12
CA LEU A 101 -0.46 -21.32 -3.06
C LEU A 101 -0.68 -22.68 -2.39
N LYS A 102 0.21 -23.64 -2.65
CA LYS A 102 0.20 -24.96 -1.99
C LYS A 102 0.37 -24.83 -0.48
N ARG A 103 1.46 -24.18 -0.03
CA ARG A 103 1.76 -23.99 1.40
C ARG A 103 0.70 -23.18 2.12
N TYR A 104 0.21 -22.13 1.46
CA TYR A 104 -0.86 -21.28 1.98
C TYR A 104 -2.16 -22.08 2.18
N SER A 105 -2.52 -22.92 1.22
CA SER A 105 -3.67 -23.82 1.34
C SER A 105 -3.53 -24.83 2.48
N GLU A 106 -2.32 -25.40 2.66
CA GLU A 106 -2.01 -26.32 3.76
C GLU A 106 -2.12 -25.62 5.13
N ALA A 107 -1.50 -24.44 5.28
CA ALA A 107 -1.56 -23.64 6.51
C ALA A 107 -3.00 -23.22 6.85
N LYS A 108 -3.75 -22.76 5.84
CA LYS A 108 -5.17 -22.39 5.98
C LYS A 108 -6.03 -23.59 6.40
N SER A 109 -5.80 -24.77 5.82
CA SER A 109 -6.55 -25.99 6.16
C SER A 109 -6.30 -26.39 7.62
N SER A 110 -5.04 -26.29 8.08
CA SER A 110 -4.68 -26.53 9.48
C SER A 110 -5.35 -25.54 10.45
N MET A 111 -5.51 -24.28 10.06
CA MET A 111 -6.20 -23.28 10.87
C MET A 111 -7.71 -23.60 11.03
N LEU A 112 -8.33 -24.19 10.00
CA LEU A 112 -9.76 -24.46 10.00
C LEU A 112 -10.15 -25.70 10.83
N SER A 113 -9.22 -26.52 11.31
CA SER A 113 -9.54 -27.74 12.08
C SER A 113 -9.70 -27.59 13.60
N ASP A 114 -9.23 -26.50 14.23
CA ASP A 114 -9.30 -26.37 15.69
C ASP A 114 -10.64 -25.77 16.16
N GLU A 115 -11.29 -26.44 17.11
CA GLU A 115 -12.53 -26.03 17.76
C GLU A 115 -12.33 -25.81 19.27
N THR A 116 -13.13 -24.89 19.83
CA THR A 116 -13.45 -24.68 21.26
C THR A 116 -12.55 -23.73 22.07
N GLY A 117 -13.12 -22.56 22.40
CA GLY A 117 -12.57 -21.59 23.36
C GLY A 117 -13.57 -20.47 23.66
N GLU A 118 -13.34 -19.68 24.72
CA GLU A 118 -14.12 -18.48 25.07
C GLU A 118 -13.77 -17.27 24.17
N THR A 119 -14.64 -16.25 24.06
CA THR A 119 -14.52 -15.15 23.06
C THR A 119 -13.17 -14.40 23.06
N GLU A 120 -12.61 -14.09 24.22
CA GLU A 120 -11.33 -13.36 24.30
C GLU A 120 -10.13 -14.27 23.97
N GLN A 121 -10.23 -15.55 24.35
CA GLN A 121 -9.28 -16.58 23.97
C GLN A 121 -9.36 -16.90 22.46
N ARG A 122 -10.56 -16.81 21.86
CA ARG A 122 -10.74 -16.87 20.39
C ARG A 122 -10.06 -15.71 19.68
N LEU A 123 -10.14 -14.48 20.18
CA LEU A 123 -9.45 -13.35 19.54
C LEU A 123 -7.92 -13.44 19.64
N ARG A 124 -7.37 -13.96 20.73
CA ARG A 124 -5.91 -14.24 20.78
C ARG A 124 -5.53 -15.38 19.84
N SER A 125 -6.37 -16.41 19.80
CA SER A 125 -6.18 -17.51 18.87
C SER A 125 -6.29 -17.04 17.40
N ILE A 126 -7.11 -16.01 17.05
CA ILE A 126 -7.23 -15.56 15.63
C ILE A 126 -5.94 -14.90 15.22
N GLN A 127 -5.39 -14.14 16.13
CA GLN A 127 -4.13 -13.46 15.94
C GLN A 127 -3.02 -14.48 15.74
N ASP A 128 -2.91 -15.49 16.61
CA ASP A 128 -1.90 -16.55 16.47
C ASP A 128 -2.08 -17.33 15.15
N ALA A 129 -3.32 -17.57 14.75
CA ALA A 129 -3.64 -18.29 13.53
C ALA A 129 -3.37 -17.48 12.25
N LEU A 130 -3.64 -16.18 12.27
CA LEU A 130 -3.29 -15.26 11.18
C LEU A 130 -1.77 -15.08 11.10
N ASP A 131 -1.08 -14.99 12.25
CA ASP A 131 0.39 -14.94 12.31
C ASP A 131 1.00 -16.21 11.70
N ALA A 132 0.37 -17.39 11.86
CA ALA A 132 0.83 -18.63 11.24
C ALA A 132 0.71 -18.64 9.70
N LEU A 133 -0.17 -17.80 9.11
CA LEU A 133 -0.27 -17.64 7.65
C LEU A 133 0.92 -16.88 7.04
N ASP A 134 1.78 -16.29 7.88
CA ASP A 134 2.97 -15.57 7.42
C ASP A 134 4.13 -16.53 7.06
N GLU A 135 4.12 -17.78 7.54
CA GLU A 135 5.20 -18.77 7.24
C GLU A 135 5.27 -19.11 5.74
N PRO A 136 4.17 -19.45 5.04
CA PRO A 136 4.19 -19.69 3.60
C PRO A 136 4.79 -18.52 2.82
N SER A 137 4.38 -17.29 3.16
CA SER A 137 4.89 -16.05 2.55
C SER A 137 6.39 -15.91 2.77
N THR A 138 6.83 -16.02 4.03
CA THR A 138 8.24 -15.88 4.42
C THR A 138 9.14 -16.89 3.71
N THR A 139 8.72 -18.16 3.67
CA THR A 139 9.50 -19.22 3.06
C THR A 139 9.61 -19.04 1.55
N VAL A 140 8.51 -18.73 0.84
CA VAL A 140 8.56 -18.51 -0.60
C VAL A 140 9.33 -17.22 -0.94
N THR A 141 9.22 -16.17 -0.14
CA THR A 141 10.05 -14.96 -0.34
C THR A 141 11.55 -15.25 -0.25
N HIS A 142 11.96 -16.14 0.67
CA HIS A 142 13.36 -16.60 0.71
C HIS A 142 13.75 -17.35 -0.57
N MET A 143 12.85 -18.18 -1.10
CA MET A 143 13.08 -18.88 -2.37
C MET A 143 13.18 -17.91 -3.56
N VAL A 144 12.34 -16.86 -3.60
CA VAL A 144 12.41 -15.77 -4.59
C VAL A 144 13.78 -15.11 -4.53
N SER A 145 14.22 -14.70 -3.34
CA SER A 145 15.52 -14.06 -3.14
C SER A 145 16.68 -14.96 -3.61
N LYS A 146 16.63 -16.25 -3.26
CA LYS A 146 17.65 -17.23 -3.67
C LYS A 146 17.66 -17.47 -5.19
N SER A 147 16.50 -17.39 -5.84
CA SER A 147 16.36 -17.60 -7.28
C SER A 147 16.92 -16.45 -8.13
N ARG A 148 17.06 -15.25 -7.52
CA ARG A 148 17.42 -14.00 -8.22
C ARG A 148 16.50 -13.64 -9.38
N VAL A 149 15.28 -14.17 -9.40
CA VAL A 149 14.27 -13.89 -10.43
C VAL A 149 13.91 -12.40 -10.53
N LEU A 150 14.12 -11.64 -9.45
CA LEU A 150 13.89 -10.20 -9.37
C LEU A 150 15.17 -9.35 -9.47
N HIS A 151 16.30 -9.95 -9.86
CA HIS A 151 17.55 -9.21 -10.03
C HIS A 151 17.36 -8.00 -10.96
N GLY A 152 17.92 -6.86 -10.59
CA GLY A 152 17.81 -5.58 -11.30
C GLY A 152 16.61 -4.73 -10.89
N LEU A 153 15.59 -5.30 -10.24
CA LEU A 153 14.36 -4.58 -9.90
C LEU A 153 14.59 -3.47 -8.87
N GLY A 154 15.35 -3.74 -7.80
CA GLY A 154 15.55 -2.78 -6.70
C GLY A 154 16.44 -1.59 -7.03
N HIS A 155 16.99 -1.52 -8.23
CA HIS A 155 17.69 -0.34 -8.72
C HIS A 155 16.75 0.66 -9.40
N ALA A 156 15.52 0.26 -9.75
CA ALA A 156 14.59 1.13 -10.46
C ALA A 156 13.85 2.00 -9.45
N ASP A 157 14.00 3.31 -9.61
CA ASP A 157 13.25 4.29 -8.84
C ASP A 157 11.83 4.48 -9.40
N SER A 158 11.01 5.30 -8.74
CA SER A 158 9.63 5.56 -9.15
C SER A 158 9.52 6.18 -10.56
N ILE A 159 10.52 6.93 -11.00
CA ILE A 159 10.52 7.59 -12.32
C ILE A 159 10.78 6.56 -13.40
N GLU A 160 11.79 5.70 -13.20
CA GLU A 160 12.08 4.58 -14.09
C GLU A 160 10.87 3.63 -14.16
N MET A 161 10.26 3.29 -13.01
CA MET A 161 9.05 2.48 -12.94
C MET A 161 7.90 3.11 -13.73
N GLU A 162 7.66 4.40 -13.58
CA GLU A 162 6.62 5.08 -14.35
C GLU A 162 6.85 4.98 -15.86
N GLY A 163 8.09 5.00 -16.33
CA GLY A 163 8.44 4.78 -17.74
C GLY A 163 8.06 3.40 -18.27
N MET A 164 8.06 2.38 -17.39
CA MET A 164 7.72 1.00 -17.72
C MET A 164 6.21 0.70 -17.63
N LEU A 165 5.44 1.56 -16.98
CA LEU A 165 4.04 1.31 -16.65
C LEU A 165 3.08 2.05 -17.59
N ASN A 166 1.92 1.43 -17.80
CA ASN A 166 0.73 2.06 -18.36
C ASN A 166 -0.40 1.95 -17.34
N VAL A 167 -0.59 3.00 -16.54
CA VAL A 167 -1.57 2.99 -15.44
C VAL A 167 -2.94 3.41 -15.95
N ARG A 168 -3.93 2.53 -15.80
CA ARG A 168 -5.34 2.73 -16.17
C ARG A 168 -6.19 3.01 -14.92
N GLY A 169 -7.39 3.55 -15.13
CA GLY A 169 -8.28 3.95 -14.03
C GLY A 169 -7.96 5.32 -13.42
N ILE A 170 -7.00 6.04 -14.01
CA ILE A 170 -6.68 7.44 -13.69
C ILE A 170 -7.58 8.36 -14.50
N SER A 171 -8.11 9.40 -13.86
CA SER A 171 -8.84 10.46 -14.56
C SER A 171 -7.91 11.23 -15.49
N THR A 172 -8.29 11.41 -16.76
CA THR A 172 -7.55 12.29 -17.67
C THR A 172 -7.64 13.75 -17.19
N SER A 173 -6.53 14.29 -16.69
CA SER A 173 -6.42 15.73 -16.47
C SER A 173 -6.29 16.42 -17.83
N VAL A 174 -7.21 17.33 -18.14
CA VAL A 174 -7.06 18.27 -19.26
C VAL A 174 -5.79 19.09 -19.00
N GLY A 175 -4.74 18.92 -19.82
CA GLY A 175 -3.57 19.81 -19.79
C GLY A 175 -2.17 19.20 -19.66
N CYS A 176 -1.98 17.90 -19.89
CA CYS A 176 -0.63 17.37 -20.16
C CYS A 176 -0.63 16.58 -21.47
N GLU A 177 -0.81 17.30 -22.58
CA GLU A 177 -0.34 16.82 -23.87
C GLU A 177 1.18 16.73 -23.78
N SER A 178 1.67 15.51 -23.53
CA SER A 178 3.08 15.19 -23.71
C SER A 178 3.51 15.61 -25.11
N ILE A 179 4.44 16.55 -25.18
CA ILE A 179 5.23 16.87 -26.37
C ILE A 179 6.05 15.62 -26.69
N ASN A 180 5.42 14.66 -27.36
CA ASN A 180 6.07 13.50 -27.93
C ASN A 180 5.90 13.62 -29.44
N THR A 181 6.98 14.09 -30.05
CA THR A 181 7.24 14.10 -31.50
C THR A 181 6.74 12.80 -32.13
N GLU A 182 5.95 12.92 -33.19
CA GLU A 182 5.21 11.82 -33.84
C GLU A 182 6.09 10.72 -34.48
N MET A 183 7.42 10.80 -34.37
CA MET A 183 8.34 9.82 -34.98
C MET A 183 8.70 8.63 -34.08
N ASP A 184 8.45 8.66 -32.76
CA ASP A 184 8.82 7.55 -31.85
C ASP A 184 7.63 6.66 -31.41
N LYS A 185 6.39 6.98 -31.82
CA LYS A 185 5.18 6.30 -31.33
C LYS A 185 4.94 4.89 -31.91
N ALA A 186 5.58 4.53 -33.02
CA ALA A 186 5.23 3.30 -33.74
C ALA A 186 5.98 2.02 -33.28
N CYS A 187 7.01 2.12 -32.43
CA CYS A 187 7.79 0.95 -31.97
C CYS A 187 7.76 0.67 -30.46
N ALA A 188 7.29 1.61 -29.61
CA ALA A 188 7.42 1.49 -28.15
C ALA A 188 6.08 1.33 -27.38
N GLN A 189 4.93 1.29 -28.07
CA GLN A 189 3.62 1.22 -27.40
C GLN A 189 3.24 -0.18 -26.92
N ASP A 190 3.86 -1.25 -27.43
CA ASP A 190 3.47 -2.64 -27.12
C ASP A 190 4.22 -3.28 -25.93
N GLU A 191 5.20 -2.60 -25.33
CA GLU A 191 6.01 -3.19 -24.25
C GLU A 191 5.67 -2.72 -22.83
N ARG A 192 4.77 -1.75 -22.62
CA ARG A 192 4.49 -1.26 -21.25
C ARG A 192 3.61 -2.23 -20.45
N ILE A 193 3.91 -2.33 -19.17
CA ILE A 193 3.15 -3.18 -18.24
C ILE A 193 1.91 -2.43 -17.75
N GLU A 194 0.73 -3.02 -17.97
CA GLU A 194 -0.51 -2.40 -17.53
C GLU A 194 -0.79 -2.64 -16.05
N VAL A 195 -1.18 -1.58 -15.35
CA VAL A 195 -1.71 -1.63 -13.98
C VAL A 195 -3.05 -0.91 -13.98
N HIS A 196 -4.11 -1.57 -13.53
CA HIS A 196 -5.46 -1.02 -13.52
C HIS A 196 -5.85 -0.68 -12.08
N LEU A 197 -6.06 0.62 -11.80
CA LEU A 197 -6.62 1.06 -10.53
C LEU A 197 -8.14 0.87 -10.54
N LYS A 198 -8.69 0.45 -9.40
CA LYS A 198 -10.15 0.33 -9.25
C LYS A 198 -10.84 1.68 -9.49
N PRO A 199 -12.01 1.72 -10.15
CA PRO A 199 -12.75 2.94 -10.39
C PRO A 199 -13.00 3.73 -9.10
N GLY A 200 -12.71 5.03 -9.14
CA GLY A 200 -12.87 5.94 -8.01
C GLY A 200 -11.74 5.92 -6.98
N CYS A 201 -10.82 4.95 -7.01
CA CYS A 201 -9.72 4.87 -6.05
C CYS A 201 -8.86 6.14 -6.05
N GLU A 202 -8.32 6.53 -7.22
CA GLU A 202 -7.48 7.72 -7.37
C GLU A 202 -8.20 8.98 -6.86
N THR A 203 -9.45 9.19 -7.31
CA THR A 203 -10.24 10.38 -6.98
C THR A 203 -10.53 10.46 -5.48
N THR A 204 -10.93 9.36 -4.86
CA THR A 204 -11.19 9.30 -3.41
C THR A 204 -9.93 9.62 -2.62
N LEU A 205 -8.80 8.98 -2.96
CA LEU A 205 -7.52 9.18 -2.28
C LEU A 205 -7.00 10.63 -2.48
N ALA A 206 -7.15 11.19 -3.67
CA ALA A 206 -6.77 12.58 -3.94
C ALA A 206 -7.62 13.57 -3.14
N ARG A 207 -8.94 13.32 -3.04
CA ARG A 207 -9.88 14.16 -2.28
C ARG A 207 -9.52 14.20 -0.81
N ILE A 208 -9.27 13.06 -0.17
CA ILE A 208 -9.01 13.03 1.29
C ILE A 208 -7.70 13.77 1.64
N LEU A 209 -6.76 13.83 0.70
CA LEU A 209 -5.52 14.57 0.85
C LEU A 209 -5.69 16.07 0.61
N MET A 210 -6.83 16.54 0.09
CA MET A 210 -7.17 17.96 0.05
C MET A 210 -7.37 18.43 1.48
N SER A 211 -6.54 19.39 1.90
CA SER A 211 -6.77 20.09 3.16
C SER A 211 -7.78 21.17 2.85
N HIS A 212 -8.83 21.35 3.67
CA HIS A 212 -9.67 22.54 3.58
C HIS A 212 -8.80 23.77 3.87
N SER A 213 -8.15 24.29 2.84
CA SER A 213 -7.58 25.63 2.83
C SER A 213 -8.71 26.47 2.24
N THR A 214 -9.58 27.02 3.06
CA THR A 214 -10.43 28.12 2.62
C THR A 214 -9.59 29.39 2.72
N PRO A 215 -9.14 30.01 1.60
CA PRO A 215 -8.38 31.26 1.67
C PRO A 215 -9.29 32.49 1.75
N ASN A 216 -10.61 32.33 1.86
CA ASN A 216 -11.57 33.42 1.63
C ASN A 216 -12.56 33.72 2.76
N ASP A 217 -12.45 33.10 3.94
CA ASP A 217 -13.27 33.51 5.09
C ASP A 217 -12.41 34.23 6.14
N VAL A 218 -11.84 35.36 5.72
CA VAL A 218 -11.31 36.37 6.63
C VAL A 218 -12.46 37.29 7.04
N THR A 219 -13.47 36.74 7.68
CA THR A 219 -14.39 37.52 8.52
C THR A 219 -14.82 36.66 9.70
N GLU A 220 -14.24 37.03 10.86
CA GLU A 220 -14.72 36.76 12.22
C GLU A 220 -14.60 35.33 12.78
N VAL A 221 -13.48 35.12 13.47
CA VAL A 221 -13.37 34.51 14.81
C VAL A 221 -14.22 33.25 15.07
N SER A 222 -13.62 32.09 14.80
CA SER A 222 -13.72 30.93 15.70
C SER A 222 -12.35 30.28 15.79
N TYR A 223 -11.60 30.61 16.85
CA TYR A 223 -10.23 30.14 17.07
C TYR A 223 -10.12 28.68 17.52
N ASN A 224 -11.22 27.91 17.55
CA ASN A 224 -11.24 26.70 18.36
C ASN A 224 -11.54 25.39 17.65
N ASN A 225 -11.69 25.28 16.32
CA ASN A 225 -11.52 23.95 15.70
C ASN A 225 -11.22 23.95 14.19
N PRO A 226 -9.94 23.83 13.78
CA PRO A 226 -9.63 23.46 12.42
C PRO A 226 -9.88 21.96 12.26
N CYS A 227 -10.99 21.57 11.63
CA CYS A 227 -11.19 20.19 11.17
C CYS A 227 -10.03 19.81 10.22
N MET A 228 -9.05 19.07 10.75
CA MET A 228 -7.80 18.79 10.06
C MET A 228 -7.97 17.57 9.14
N GLY A 229 -7.65 17.74 7.86
CA GLY A 229 -7.87 16.74 6.80
C GLY A 229 -7.21 15.38 7.06
N TRP A 230 -7.53 14.40 6.21
CA TRP A 230 -7.03 13.03 6.33
C TRP A 230 -5.54 12.92 5.98
N SER A 231 -4.83 12.04 6.67
CA SER A 231 -3.56 11.46 6.21
C SER A 231 -3.84 10.18 5.44
N LEU A 232 -3.00 9.88 4.45
CA LEU A 232 -3.01 8.61 3.72
C LEU A 232 -1.70 7.88 4.02
N ALA A 233 -1.78 6.57 4.25
CA ALA A 233 -0.64 5.66 4.19
C ALA A 233 -1.01 4.40 3.39
N ILE A 234 -0.02 3.82 2.72
CA ILE A 234 -0.15 2.54 2.03
C ILE A 234 0.54 1.47 2.88
N LEU A 235 -0.14 0.35 3.14
CA LEU A 235 0.38 -0.78 3.91
C LEU A 235 0.23 -2.08 3.13
N SER A 236 1.31 -2.54 2.51
CA SER A 236 1.26 -3.66 1.57
C SER A 236 2.33 -4.71 1.84
N ILE A 237 2.04 -5.96 1.48
CA ILE A 237 3.04 -7.03 1.45
C ILE A 237 3.86 -7.04 0.16
N ASN A 238 3.52 -6.20 -0.82
CA ASN A 238 4.23 -6.11 -2.10
C ASN A 238 5.72 -5.79 -1.89
N TRP A 239 6.56 -6.28 -2.79
CA TRP A 239 8.03 -6.23 -2.68
C TRP A 239 8.68 -5.02 -3.38
N CYS A 240 7.89 -4.14 -4.00
CA CYS A 240 8.43 -3.00 -4.76
C CYS A 240 7.74 -1.67 -4.36
N PRO A 241 8.33 -0.90 -3.41
CA PRO A 241 7.80 0.41 -3.04
C PRO A 241 7.72 1.39 -4.22
N ALA A 242 8.69 1.34 -5.14
CA ALA A 242 8.73 2.17 -6.35
C ALA A 242 7.56 1.87 -7.29
N LEU A 243 7.10 0.61 -7.37
CA LEU A 243 5.90 0.24 -8.11
C LEU A 243 4.66 0.86 -7.49
N ILE A 244 4.50 0.76 -6.16
CA ILE A 244 3.36 1.37 -5.44
C ILE A 244 3.36 2.89 -5.65
N ASP A 245 4.52 3.52 -5.52
CA ASP A 245 4.65 4.97 -5.68
C ASP A 245 4.28 5.38 -7.11
N ALA A 246 4.87 4.75 -8.13
CA ALA A 246 4.63 5.05 -9.54
C ALA A 246 3.19 4.77 -9.98
N SER A 247 2.58 3.68 -9.49
CA SER A 247 1.27 3.21 -9.95
C SER A 247 0.08 3.77 -9.18
N LEU A 248 0.27 4.20 -7.93
CA LEU A 248 -0.81 4.71 -7.08
C LEU A 248 -0.52 6.10 -6.53
N VAL A 249 0.58 6.28 -5.81
CA VAL A 249 0.82 7.53 -5.07
C VAL A 249 1.04 8.70 -6.03
N GLN A 250 1.89 8.57 -7.04
CA GLN A 250 2.14 9.63 -8.01
C GLN A 250 0.88 10.03 -8.80
N PRO A 251 0.05 9.11 -9.32
CA PRO A 251 -1.27 9.44 -9.87
C PRO A 251 -2.16 10.22 -8.90
N VAL A 252 -2.31 9.75 -7.66
CA VAL A 252 -3.10 10.42 -6.62
C VAL A 252 -2.59 11.84 -6.36
N LEU A 253 -1.27 12.02 -6.25
CA LEU A 253 -0.65 13.33 -6.04
C LEU A 253 -0.80 14.27 -7.26
N ARG A 254 -0.78 13.75 -8.49
CA ARG A 254 -1.09 14.52 -9.71
C ARG A 254 -2.55 14.94 -9.73
N LYS A 255 -3.47 14.04 -9.41
CA LYS A 255 -4.90 14.35 -9.34
C LYS A 255 -5.17 15.42 -8.29
N LYS A 256 -4.56 15.30 -7.10
CA LYS A 256 -4.61 16.34 -6.06
C LYS A 256 -4.11 17.68 -6.57
N ARG A 257 -2.93 17.72 -7.22
CA ARG A 257 -2.36 18.95 -7.80
C ARG A 257 -3.29 19.60 -8.82
N SER A 258 -3.89 18.78 -9.68
CA SER A 258 -4.89 19.22 -10.65
C SER A 258 -6.14 19.80 -9.98
N LEU A 259 -6.65 19.17 -8.91
CA LEU A 259 -7.81 19.67 -8.15
C LEU A 259 -7.51 20.98 -7.41
N LEU A 260 -6.27 21.20 -6.98
CA LEU A 260 -5.85 22.40 -6.27
C LEU A 260 -5.31 23.51 -7.19
N ASN A 261 -5.21 23.28 -8.50
CA ASN A 261 -4.50 24.15 -9.44
C ASN A 261 -3.07 24.52 -8.98
N GLN A 262 -2.36 23.55 -8.39
CA GLN A 262 -1.00 23.72 -7.86
C GLN A 262 0.01 22.96 -8.72
N GLN A 263 1.16 23.60 -9.00
CA GLN A 263 2.25 22.91 -9.71
C GLN A 263 3.08 22.01 -8.80
N HIS A 264 3.17 22.35 -7.51
CA HIS A 264 3.94 21.61 -6.52
C HIS A 264 3.09 21.33 -5.27
N CYS A 265 3.22 20.13 -4.70
CA CYS A 265 2.64 19.79 -3.41
C CYS A 265 3.62 18.97 -2.57
N GLU A 266 3.90 19.42 -1.34
CA GLU A 266 4.77 18.71 -0.39
C GLU A 266 4.00 17.61 0.37
N THR A 267 3.15 16.87 -0.35
CA THR A 267 2.33 15.83 0.25
C THR A 267 3.08 14.51 0.26
N GLU A 268 3.79 14.26 1.36
CA GLU A 268 4.27 12.91 1.68
C GLU A 268 3.11 11.95 2.01
N VAL A 269 3.17 10.76 1.40
CA VAL A 269 2.32 9.59 1.65
C VAL A 269 3.25 8.43 2.02
N PRO A 270 3.22 7.92 3.26
CA PRO A 270 4.07 6.80 3.68
C PRO A 270 3.68 5.51 2.95
N ILE A 271 4.69 4.77 2.49
CA ILE A 271 4.53 3.42 1.93
C ILE A 271 5.25 2.46 2.87
N TRP A 272 4.48 1.66 3.61
CA TRP A 272 4.99 0.58 4.43
C TRP A 272 4.83 -0.72 3.66
N SER A 273 5.92 -1.17 3.05
CA SER A 273 5.94 -2.42 2.30
C SER A 273 7.24 -3.18 2.48
N ASN A 274 7.28 -4.39 1.93
CA ASN A 274 8.54 -5.09 1.72
C ASN A 274 9.35 -4.38 0.63
N ASN A 275 10.63 -4.72 0.56
CA ASN A 275 11.54 -4.11 -0.42
C ASN A 275 12.39 -5.17 -1.11
N VAL A 276 12.71 -4.95 -2.37
CA VAL A 276 13.68 -5.74 -3.14
C VAL A 276 14.89 -4.87 -3.41
N ASP A 277 16.09 -5.42 -3.22
CA ASP A 277 17.33 -4.72 -3.55
C ASP A 277 17.76 -4.94 -5.01
N GLY A 278 18.87 -4.33 -5.42
CA GLY A 278 19.41 -4.46 -6.77
C GLY A 278 19.77 -5.89 -7.17
N GLU A 279 20.14 -6.72 -6.18
CA GLU A 279 20.47 -8.13 -6.41
C GLU A 279 19.23 -9.03 -6.53
N GLY A 280 18.04 -8.49 -6.28
CA GLY A 280 16.78 -9.23 -6.27
C GLY A 280 16.49 -9.91 -4.94
N VAL A 281 17.18 -9.52 -3.86
CA VAL A 281 16.96 -10.03 -2.51
C VAL A 281 15.84 -9.24 -1.86
N VAL A 282 14.86 -9.95 -1.30
CA VAL A 282 13.69 -9.34 -0.67
C VAL A 282 13.89 -9.21 0.84
N THR A 283 13.70 -7.99 1.34
CA THR A 283 13.66 -7.66 2.77
C THR A 283 12.20 -7.56 3.23
N LEU A 284 11.86 -8.37 4.22
CA LEU A 284 10.50 -8.48 4.76
C LEU A 284 10.24 -7.50 5.91
N HIS A 285 9.84 -6.26 5.59
CA HIS A 285 9.40 -5.28 6.59
C HIS A 285 7.93 -5.41 6.98
N VAL A 286 7.12 -5.99 6.09
CA VAL A 286 5.69 -6.29 6.25
C VAL A 286 5.43 -7.70 5.68
N PRO A 287 5.90 -8.77 6.36
CA PRO A 287 5.80 -10.16 5.86
C PRO A 287 4.37 -10.68 5.70
N GLY A 288 3.42 -10.12 6.46
CA GLY A 288 2.04 -10.57 6.43
C GLY A 288 1.18 -9.95 7.54
N ALA A 289 0.18 -10.69 8.00
CA ALA A 289 -0.93 -10.16 8.81
C ALA A 289 -0.46 -9.56 10.13
N LYS A 290 0.49 -10.23 10.78
CA LYS A 290 1.08 -9.79 12.05
C LYS A 290 1.67 -8.39 11.92
N ALA A 291 2.52 -8.22 10.91
CA ALA A 291 3.25 -6.98 10.70
C ALA A 291 2.32 -5.84 10.28
N LYS A 292 1.27 -6.14 9.49
CA LYS A 292 0.25 -5.12 9.17
C LYS A 292 -0.44 -4.62 10.44
N ARG A 293 -0.84 -5.52 11.34
CA ARG A 293 -1.43 -5.16 12.64
C ARG A 293 -0.46 -4.33 13.49
N GLU A 294 0.78 -4.78 13.63
CA GLU A 294 1.82 -4.09 14.41
C GLU A 294 2.00 -2.64 13.91
N ARG A 295 1.94 -2.41 12.61
CA ARG A 295 2.03 -1.07 12.01
C ARG A 295 0.87 -0.16 12.44
N ILE A 296 -0.36 -0.69 12.53
CA ILE A 296 -1.52 0.07 13.04
C ILE A 296 -1.35 0.38 14.54
N ILE A 297 -0.83 -0.55 15.33
CA ILE A 297 -0.54 -0.33 16.76
C ILE A 297 0.54 0.75 16.93
N GLU A 298 1.61 0.69 16.15
CA GLU A 298 2.67 1.71 16.13
C GLU A 298 2.11 3.09 15.78
N LEU A 299 1.30 3.18 14.72
CA LEU A 299 0.66 4.43 14.33
C LEU A 299 -0.19 5.00 15.47
N ARG A 300 -1.01 4.17 16.11
CA ARG A 300 -1.83 4.60 17.26
C ARG A 300 -0.96 5.10 18.42
N LYS A 301 0.13 4.39 18.75
CA LYS A 301 1.07 4.81 19.81
C LYS A 301 1.70 6.16 19.50
N CYS A 302 2.14 6.39 18.26
CA CYS A 302 2.70 7.67 17.83
C CYS A 302 1.68 8.81 17.96
N LEU A 303 0.41 8.55 17.66
CA LEU A 303 -0.67 9.52 17.80
C LEU A 303 -0.96 9.84 19.28
N VAL A 304 -1.05 8.82 20.15
CA VAL A 304 -1.32 9.01 21.59
C VAL A 304 -0.17 9.71 22.32
N GLN A 305 1.09 9.32 22.07
CA GLN A 305 2.27 9.95 22.68
C GLN A 305 2.35 11.46 22.40
N MET A 306 1.72 11.93 21.33
CA MET A 306 1.65 13.35 21.00
C MET A 306 0.60 14.12 21.81
N ASN A 307 -0.57 13.52 22.07
CA ASN A 307 -1.63 14.17 22.85
C ASN A 307 -1.22 14.37 24.32
N ASP A 308 -0.41 13.46 24.90
CA ASP A 308 0.06 13.59 26.28
C ASP A 308 1.06 14.76 26.46
N ASN A 309 1.66 15.27 25.38
CA ASN A 309 2.57 16.42 25.41
C ASN A 309 1.87 17.77 25.20
N SER A 310 0.58 17.78 24.85
CA SER A 310 -0.22 19.02 24.76
C SER A 310 -0.98 19.25 26.06
N GLU A 311 -0.68 20.34 26.78
CA GLU A 311 -1.35 20.71 28.06
C GLU A 311 -2.83 21.12 27.90
N GLU A 312 -3.36 21.13 26.68
CA GLU A 312 -4.76 21.46 26.40
C GLU A 312 -5.64 20.20 26.44
N VAL A 313 -6.42 20.06 27.51
CA VAL A 313 -7.46 19.03 27.68
C VAL A 313 -8.63 19.34 26.74
N ASP A 314 -8.44 19.07 25.45
CA ASP A 314 -9.53 19.06 24.50
C ASP A 314 -10.18 17.66 24.51
N THR A 315 -11.36 17.58 25.12
CA THR A 315 -12.18 16.38 25.24
C THR A 315 -12.66 15.81 23.89
N CYS A 316 -12.40 16.50 22.78
CA CYS A 316 -12.75 16.09 21.42
C CYS A 316 -11.60 15.43 20.62
N SER A 317 -10.42 15.26 21.23
CA SER A 317 -9.17 14.87 20.55
C SER A 317 -9.00 13.35 20.27
N LYS A 318 -10.05 12.67 19.81
CA LYS A 318 -9.91 11.26 19.38
C LYS A 318 -9.29 11.17 17.99
N HIS A 319 -8.21 10.41 17.88
CA HIS A 319 -7.67 10.00 16.58
C HIS A 319 -8.57 8.93 15.95
N LEU A 320 -8.61 8.92 14.62
CA LEU A 320 -9.38 7.95 13.85
C LEU A 320 -8.47 7.27 12.84
N ILE A 321 -8.37 5.95 12.91
CA ILE A 321 -7.66 5.12 11.95
C ILE A 321 -8.68 4.24 11.22
N VAL A 322 -8.86 4.51 9.93
CA VAL A 322 -9.62 3.66 9.01
C VAL A 322 -8.62 2.80 8.24
N TYR A 323 -8.82 1.49 8.24
CA TYR A 323 -8.05 0.56 7.43
C TYR A 323 -8.92 -0.06 6.34
N VAL A 324 -8.42 -0.10 5.10
CA VAL A 324 -9.07 -0.77 3.96
C VAL A 324 -8.16 -1.87 3.44
N GLY A 325 -8.68 -3.09 3.32
CA GLY A 325 -7.97 -4.24 2.74
C GLY A 325 -8.94 -5.22 2.10
N ASP A 326 -8.49 -6.19 1.32
CA ASP A 326 -9.35 -7.13 0.58
C ASP A 326 -9.14 -8.60 0.98
N SER A 327 -8.05 -8.89 1.68
CA SER A 327 -7.58 -10.26 1.89
C SER A 327 -7.65 -10.70 3.35
N SER A 328 -7.42 -11.99 3.60
CA SER A 328 -7.24 -12.51 4.95
C SER A 328 -5.96 -12.02 5.61
N THR A 329 -4.94 -11.59 4.84
CA THR A 329 -3.72 -10.99 5.40
C THR A 329 -4.01 -9.62 6.02
N ASP A 330 -5.11 -8.97 5.63
CA ASP A 330 -5.55 -7.69 6.19
C ASP A 330 -6.36 -7.84 7.47
N LEU A 331 -6.85 -9.05 7.77
CA LEU A 331 -7.84 -9.27 8.83
C LEU A 331 -7.33 -8.78 10.19
N ALA A 332 -6.06 -9.01 10.51
CA ALA A 332 -5.47 -8.54 11.77
C ALA A 332 -5.40 -7.01 11.86
N ALA A 333 -5.09 -6.31 10.75
CA ALA A 333 -5.05 -4.86 10.69
C ALA A 333 -6.46 -4.24 10.68
N LEU A 334 -7.40 -4.85 9.96
CA LEU A 334 -8.82 -4.48 9.93
C LEU A 334 -9.45 -4.52 11.31
N LEU A 335 -9.18 -5.57 12.08
CA LEU A 335 -9.65 -5.72 13.47
C LEU A 335 -8.93 -4.79 14.44
N GLU A 336 -7.73 -4.33 14.09
CA GLU A 336 -6.94 -3.44 14.93
C GLU A 336 -7.31 -1.97 14.74
N ALA A 337 -7.64 -1.55 13.52
CA ALA A 337 -8.09 -0.20 13.18
C ALA A 337 -9.43 0.17 13.86
N ASP A 338 -9.71 1.47 13.99
CA ASP A 338 -10.95 1.94 14.60
C ASP A 338 -12.16 1.64 13.70
N VAL A 339 -11.94 1.71 12.38
CA VAL A 339 -12.87 1.23 11.36
C VAL A 339 -12.13 0.33 10.38
N GLY A 340 -12.48 -0.96 10.34
CA GLY A 340 -11.99 -1.91 9.35
C GLY A 340 -13.00 -2.07 8.21
N ILE A 341 -12.57 -1.75 6.99
CA ILE A 341 -13.36 -1.90 5.75
C ILE A 341 -12.73 -2.99 4.88
N ILE A 342 -13.48 -4.05 4.62
CA ILE A 342 -13.09 -5.10 3.67
C ILE A 342 -13.61 -4.78 2.26
N MET A 343 -12.71 -4.76 1.28
CA MET A 343 -12.99 -4.59 -0.13
C MET A 343 -13.28 -5.95 -0.78
N GLY A 344 -14.36 -6.04 -1.54
CA GLY A 344 -14.81 -7.24 -2.23
C GLY A 344 -15.54 -8.23 -1.33
N ASN A 345 -15.70 -9.45 -1.83
CA ASN A 345 -16.46 -10.53 -1.19
C ASN A 345 -15.70 -11.85 -1.26
N SER A 346 -14.45 -11.86 -0.81
CA SER A 346 -13.62 -13.07 -0.77
C SER A 346 -14.23 -14.10 0.17
N GLU A 347 -14.70 -15.23 -0.38
CA GLU A 347 -15.23 -16.35 0.40
C GLU A 347 -14.20 -16.88 1.40
N SER A 348 -12.91 -16.84 1.03
CA SER A 348 -11.84 -17.27 1.93
C SER A 348 -11.74 -16.39 3.17
N THR A 349 -11.77 -15.06 3.00
CA THR A 349 -11.74 -14.11 4.11
C THR A 349 -13.01 -14.20 4.95
N ARG A 350 -14.17 -14.40 4.31
CA ARG A 350 -15.46 -14.57 5.01
C ARG A 350 -15.49 -15.83 5.86
N ASN A 351 -15.05 -16.96 5.34
CA ASN A 351 -15.03 -18.22 6.10
C ASN A 351 -14.13 -18.10 7.33
N ILE A 352 -13.01 -17.37 7.22
CA ILE A 352 -12.13 -17.06 8.35
C ILE A 352 -12.84 -16.11 9.31
N ALA A 353 -13.47 -15.03 8.86
CA ALA A 353 -14.18 -14.11 9.75
C ALA A 353 -15.33 -14.82 10.52
N GLU A 354 -16.17 -15.58 9.81
CA GLU A 354 -17.32 -16.30 10.34
C GLU A 354 -16.91 -17.37 11.37
N LYS A 355 -15.87 -18.17 11.07
CA LYS A 355 -15.35 -19.17 12.02
C LYS A 355 -14.95 -18.54 13.36
N TRP A 356 -14.53 -17.28 13.34
CA TRP A 356 -14.03 -16.57 14.52
C TRP A 356 -15.05 -15.60 15.13
N GLY A 357 -16.30 -15.65 14.67
CA GLY A 357 -17.40 -14.84 15.20
C GLY A 357 -17.31 -13.35 14.84
N ILE A 358 -16.53 -13.01 13.81
CA ILE A 358 -16.44 -11.66 13.27
C ILE A 358 -17.62 -11.46 12.32
N GLU A 359 -18.40 -10.42 12.57
CA GLU A 359 -19.55 -10.06 11.74
C GLU A 359 -19.09 -9.18 10.57
N ILE A 360 -19.29 -9.64 9.34
CA ILE A 360 -19.07 -8.82 8.14
C ILE A 360 -20.43 -8.28 7.67
N VAL A 361 -20.57 -6.96 7.68
CA VAL A 361 -21.82 -6.26 7.32
C VAL A 361 -21.58 -5.34 6.12
N PRO A 362 -22.47 -5.30 5.11
CA PRO A 362 -22.36 -4.34 4.02
C PRO A 362 -22.33 -2.89 4.54
N LEU A 363 -21.34 -2.10 4.13
CA LEU A 363 -21.16 -0.69 4.55
C LEU A 363 -22.34 0.21 4.14
N LYS A 364 -23.09 -0.18 3.10
CA LYS A 364 -24.35 0.48 2.73
C LYS A 364 -25.43 0.44 3.83
N ASN A 365 -25.34 -0.52 4.76
CA ASN A 365 -26.28 -0.66 5.88
C ASN A 365 -25.74 -0.01 7.17
N ARG A 366 -24.66 0.77 7.11
CA ARG A 366 -23.94 1.31 8.29
C ARG A 366 -24.82 1.99 9.34
N HIS A 367 -25.83 2.75 8.92
CA HIS A 367 -26.73 3.44 9.85
C HIS A 367 -27.66 2.49 10.61
N GLU A 368 -28.11 1.40 9.97
CA GLU A 368 -28.95 0.38 10.61
C GLU A 368 -28.19 -0.37 11.71
N TYR A 369 -26.86 -0.45 11.57
CA TYR A 369 -25.96 -1.17 12.47
C TYR A 369 -25.22 -0.25 13.45
N GLY A 370 -25.58 1.04 13.51
CA GLY A 370 -25.07 1.98 14.50
C GLY A 370 -23.61 2.36 14.32
N PHE A 371 -23.14 2.52 13.08
CA PHE A 371 -21.78 2.93 12.73
C PHE A 371 -21.28 4.12 13.57
N ASP A 372 -22.11 5.14 13.73
CA ASP A 372 -21.78 6.37 14.46
C ASP A 372 -21.51 6.14 15.96
N ILE A 373 -22.13 5.10 16.55
CA ILE A 373 -21.93 4.73 17.96
C ILE A 373 -20.59 3.98 18.12
N GLN A 374 -20.17 3.23 17.10
CA GLN A 374 -18.98 2.38 17.14
C GLN A 374 -17.68 3.20 17.12
N ILE A 375 -17.67 4.34 16.43
CA ILE A 375 -16.46 5.16 16.21
C ILE A 375 -16.08 5.98 17.46
N GLY A 376 -16.95 6.05 18.47
CA GLY A 376 -16.73 6.78 19.72
C GLY A 376 -16.47 5.93 20.98
N MET A 377 -16.69 4.61 20.92
CA MET A 377 -16.68 3.73 22.09
C MET A 377 -15.29 3.13 22.36
N PRO A 378 -14.76 3.20 23.61
CA PRO A 378 -13.58 2.44 23.99
C PRO A 378 -13.84 0.94 23.79
N ARG A 379 -12.86 0.22 23.22
CA ARG A 379 -12.95 -1.25 23.11
C ARG A 379 -13.10 -1.86 24.50
N GLY A 380 -14.27 -2.42 24.80
CA GLY A 380 -14.51 -3.05 26.10
C GLY A 380 -15.91 -3.63 26.27
N LYS A 381 -15.97 -4.98 26.19
CA LYS A 381 -17.01 -5.91 26.66
C LYS A 381 -18.40 -5.84 26.02
N GLY A 382 -18.64 -6.75 25.08
CA GLY A 382 -19.98 -7.26 24.74
C GLY A 382 -20.39 -7.14 23.28
N ASN A 383 -19.76 -6.25 22.51
CA ASN A 383 -20.10 -6.10 21.09
C ASN A 383 -19.34 -7.12 20.24
N LYS A 384 -20.06 -7.80 19.34
CA LYS A 384 -19.46 -8.60 18.27
C LYS A 384 -18.47 -7.71 17.50
N THR A 385 -17.28 -8.24 17.23
CA THR A 385 -16.31 -7.53 16.39
C THR A 385 -16.85 -7.48 14.97
N ARG A 386 -17.00 -6.27 14.41
CA ARG A 386 -17.65 -6.04 13.13
C ARG A 386 -16.69 -5.41 12.14
N LEU A 387 -16.72 -5.91 10.90
CA LEU A 387 -16.05 -5.34 9.74
C LEU A 387 -17.08 -4.90 8.69
N TRP A 388 -16.73 -3.87 7.92
CA TRP A 388 -17.63 -3.28 6.92
C TRP A 388 -17.23 -3.69 5.52
N GLN A 389 -18.15 -4.26 4.76
CA GLN A 389 -17.88 -4.75 3.41
C GLN A 389 -18.32 -3.76 2.34
N VAL A 390 -17.46 -3.54 1.36
CA VAL A 390 -17.72 -2.70 0.17
C VAL A 390 -17.32 -3.44 -1.09
N ASP A 391 -17.92 -3.08 -2.22
CA ASP A 391 -17.54 -3.62 -3.53
C ASP A 391 -16.74 -2.61 -4.37
N ASN A 392 -16.72 -1.34 -3.97
CA ASN A 392 -16.09 -0.26 -4.72
C ASN A 392 -15.68 0.92 -3.83
N TRP A 393 -14.86 1.81 -4.40
CA TRP A 393 -14.35 3.00 -3.73
C TRP A 393 -15.37 4.13 -3.56
N GLN A 394 -16.50 4.11 -4.26
CA GLN A 394 -17.53 5.13 -4.12
C GLN A 394 -18.16 5.08 -2.72
N MET A 395 -18.50 3.88 -2.24
CA MET A 395 -19.07 3.73 -0.89
C MET A 395 -18.08 4.11 0.21
N ILE A 396 -16.78 3.85 0.00
CA ILE A 396 -15.71 4.33 0.89
C ILE A 396 -15.70 5.86 0.88
N ASN A 397 -15.76 6.49 -0.30
CA ASN A 397 -15.75 7.94 -0.42
C ASN A 397 -16.91 8.60 0.35
N GLU A 398 -18.14 8.10 0.15
CA GLU A 398 -19.35 8.58 0.82
C GLU A 398 -19.22 8.45 2.34
N THR A 399 -18.69 7.32 2.82
CA THR A 399 -18.47 7.11 4.26
C THR A 399 -17.42 8.06 4.83
N LEU A 400 -16.33 8.31 4.10
CA LEU A 400 -15.30 9.26 4.54
C LEU A 400 -15.83 10.71 4.54
N GLU A 401 -16.71 11.07 3.61
CA GLU A 401 -17.40 12.38 3.60
C GLU A 401 -18.36 12.53 4.78
N GLU A 402 -19.09 11.47 5.15
CA GLU A 402 -19.93 11.48 6.35
C GLU A 402 -19.09 11.65 7.62
N LEU A 403 -17.95 10.95 7.70
CA LEU A 403 -16.98 11.13 8.79
C LEU A 403 -16.39 12.54 8.80
N ASP A 404 -16.19 13.16 7.63
CA ASP A 404 -15.79 14.57 7.53
C ASP A 404 -16.82 15.52 8.15
N ILE A 405 -18.11 15.20 8.12
CA ILE A 405 -19.19 16.01 8.69
C ILE A 405 -19.30 15.78 10.21
N HIS A 406 -19.28 14.52 10.64
CA HIS A 406 -19.49 14.17 12.05
C HIS A 406 -18.29 14.53 12.94
N TRP A 407 -17.08 14.60 12.37
CA TRP A 407 -15.84 14.91 13.09
C TRP A 407 -15.39 16.38 12.97
N LYS A 408 -16.29 17.30 12.59
CA LYS A 408 -16.02 18.76 12.56
C LYS A 408 -15.96 19.44 13.93
N CYS A 409 -16.01 18.65 15.01
CA CYS A 409 -16.11 19.17 16.36
C CYS A 409 -14.90 19.98 16.73
#